data_AF-A0AAN6MCF7-F1
#
_entry.id   AF-A0AAN6MCF7-F1
#
_cell.length_a   1.000
_cell.length_b   1.000
_cell.length_c   1.000
_cell.angle_alpha   90.00
_cell.angle_beta   90.00
_cell.angle_gamma   90.00
#
_symmetry.space_group_name_H-M   'P 1'
#
loop_
_entity.id
_entity.type
_entity.pdbx_description
1 polymer ?
#
loop_
_entity_poly.entity_id
_entity_poly.type
_entity_poly.pdbx_seq_one_letter_code
_entity_poly.pdbx_strand_id
1 'polypeptide(L)'
;GFRMFVGDVSRRTPLYKTQSCFRCFSGPNFGGDDAAPCTDARRDFEGFPTQPCPGGIRSNVLYPTCWDGKYLDSPNHKDHVAYPTGGPSTFLSTGNCPASHPGDCPFVLSTGDTTGYGQHGDYVFGWKGDALQRAMDVANGCFAADCGNQKTQTIESAKKCQISKKVKEEVDGWFTTLPGMAM
;
A
#
# COMPACT_ATOMS: atom_id res chain seq x y z
N GLY A 1 -7.58 -3.98 -19.69
CA GLY A 1 -6.32 -4.61 -19.25
C GLY A 1 -6.56 -5.42 -17.99
N PHE A 2 -5.61 -6.27 -17.57
CA PHE A 2 -5.71 -6.98 -16.29
C PHE A 2 -5.58 -6.00 -15.11
N ARG A 3 -6.51 -6.01 -14.15
CA ARG A 3 -6.52 -5.07 -13.03
C ARG A 3 -6.81 -5.79 -11.73
N MET A 4 -5.97 -5.57 -10.72
CA MET A 4 -6.14 -6.21 -9.42
C MET A 4 -6.12 -5.17 -8.29
N PHE A 5 -7.13 -5.20 -7.43
CA PHE A 5 -7.16 -4.42 -6.20
C PHE A 5 -6.95 -5.31 -4.97
N VAL A 6 -6.05 -4.87 -4.09
CA VAL A 6 -5.77 -5.53 -2.80
C VAL A 6 -6.21 -4.67 -1.66
N GLY A 7 -6.85 -5.31 -0.68
CA GLY A 7 -7.39 -4.64 0.48
C GLY A 7 -8.71 -3.91 0.19
N ASP A 8 -9.16 -3.19 1.21
CA ASP A 8 -10.40 -2.44 1.19
C ASP A 8 -10.28 -1.32 2.21
N VAL A 9 -10.29 -0.07 1.72
CA VAL A 9 -10.09 1.13 2.54
C VAL A 9 -11.17 1.33 3.61
N SER A 10 -12.35 0.73 3.41
CA SER A 10 -13.45 0.78 4.37
C SER A 10 -13.37 -0.31 5.44
N ARG A 11 -12.53 -1.33 5.24
CA ARG A 11 -12.45 -2.51 6.11
C ARG A 11 -11.78 -2.19 7.43
N ARG A 12 -12.35 -2.71 8.52
CA ARG A 12 -11.84 -2.57 9.90
C ARG A 12 -11.69 -3.90 10.63
N THR A 13 -12.09 -5.00 10.00
CA THR A 13 -11.97 -6.36 10.51
C THR A 13 -11.14 -7.22 9.55
N PRO A 14 -10.35 -8.19 10.05
CA PRO A 14 -9.63 -9.11 9.19
C PRO A 14 -10.57 -9.96 8.34
N LEU A 15 -10.17 -10.25 7.10
CA LEU A 15 -10.90 -11.15 6.19
C LEU A 15 -10.06 -12.38 5.85
N TYR A 16 -8.81 -12.15 5.43
CA TYR A 16 -7.81 -13.18 5.20
C TYR A 16 -6.62 -12.91 6.11
N LYS A 17 -6.13 -13.97 6.77
CA LYS A 17 -4.85 -13.94 7.44
C LYS A 17 -3.79 -13.48 6.42
N THR A 18 -2.97 -12.50 6.78
CA THR A 18 -1.88 -11.95 5.95
C THR A 18 -2.29 -11.34 4.60
N GLN A 19 -3.52 -10.88 4.37
CA GLN A 19 -3.81 -10.04 3.18
C GLN A 19 -3.03 -8.71 3.23
N SER A 20 -2.93 -8.16 4.44
CA SER A 20 -2.07 -7.04 4.78
C SER A 20 -1.35 -7.40 6.07
N CYS A 21 -0.07 -7.06 6.15
CA CYS A 21 0.78 -7.51 7.24
C CYS A 21 1.72 -6.38 7.64
N PHE A 22 1.64 -6.01 8.91
CA PHE A 22 2.43 -4.95 9.52
C PHE A 22 3.46 -5.58 10.45
N ARG A 23 4.72 -5.54 10.03
CA ARG A 23 5.84 -5.96 10.87
C ARG A 23 6.25 -4.82 11.79
N CYS A 24 6.28 -5.12 13.08
CA CYS A 24 6.79 -4.27 14.14
C CYS A 24 8.24 -4.64 14.47
N PHE A 25 9.21 -3.81 14.07
CA PHE A 25 10.63 -4.08 14.36
C PHE A 25 10.92 -3.97 15.85
N SER A 26 11.67 -4.95 16.37
CA SER A 26 11.93 -5.10 17.80
C SER A 26 13.11 -4.26 18.32
N GLY A 27 13.97 -3.77 17.42
CA GLY A 27 15.12 -2.91 17.73
C GLY A 27 15.20 -1.68 16.84
N PRO A 28 16.01 -0.67 17.21
CA PRO A 28 16.16 0.57 16.44
C PRO A 28 16.75 0.32 15.05
N ASN A 29 16.51 1.26 14.12
CA ASN A 29 17.01 1.20 12.73
C ASN A 29 16.62 -0.09 11.99
N PHE A 30 15.34 -0.49 12.08
CA PHE A 30 14.83 -1.75 11.52
C PHE A 30 15.53 -3.02 12.04
N GLY A 31 16.22 -2.92 13.19
CA GLY A 31 16.98 -4.02 13.79
C GLY A 31 16.13 -4.98 14.62
N GLY A 32 16.77 -6.07 15.06
CA GLY A 32 16.24 -7.01 16.03
C GLY A 32 15.26 -8.07 15.50
N ASP A 33 14.87 -8.00 14.23
CA ASP A 33 14.04 -9.00 13.55
C ASP A 33 14.67 -9.35 12.20
N ASP A 34 15.00 -10.63 12.01
CA ASP A 34 15.63 -11.20 10.81
C ASP A 34 14.76 -12.25 10.13
N ALA A 35 13.54 -12.46 10.63
CA ALA A 35 12.60 -13.44 10.09
C ALA A 35 12.02 -12.97 8.74
N ALA A 36 11.47 -13.90 7.96
CA ALA A 36 10.72 -13.54 6.76
C ALA A 36 9.49 -12.70 7.13
N PRO A 37 9.12 -11.65 6.37
CA PRO A 37 7.92 -10.85 6.65
C PRO A 37 6.66 -11.70 6.62
N CYS A 38 5.71 -11.41 7.52
CA CYS A 38 4.39 -12.05 7.59
C CYS A 38 4.38 -13.51 8.02
N THR A 39 5.41 -13.94 8.75
CA THR A 39 5.55 -15.30 9.28
C THR A 39 5.79 -15.36 10.78
N ASP A 40 6.12 -14.25 11.46
CA ASP A 40 6.30 -14.21 12.92
C ASP A 40 5.05 -13.62 13.59
N ALA A 41 4.20 -14.46 14.14
CA ALA A 41 2.97 -14.06 14.83
C ALA A 41 3.18 -13.15 16.06
N ARG A 42 4.41 -13.02 16.57
CA ARG A 42 4.74 -12.12 17.69
C ARG A 42 5.09 -10.70 17.22
N ARG A 43 5.44 -10.55 15.95
CA ARG A 43 5.96 -9.30 15.37
C ARG A 43 5.15 -8.82 14.18
N ASP A 44 4.40 -9.70 13.54
CA ASP A 44 3.52 -9.42 12.41
C ASP A 44 2.07 -9.33 12.87
N PHE A 45 1.43 -8.24 12.47
CA PHE A 45 0.06 -7.92 12.82
C PHE A 45 -0.76 -7.79 11.54
N GLU A 46 -2.00 -8.29 11.54
CA GLU A 46 -2.93 -8.13 10.42
C GLU A 46 -3.50 -6.70 10.34
N GLY A 47 -3.54 -6.01 11.48
CA GLY A 47 -3.79 -4.57 11.59
C GLY A 47 -2.56 -3.84 12.11
N PHE A 48 -2.70 -2.56 12.44
CA PHE A 48 -1.59 -1.83 13.06
C PHE A 48 -1.13 -2.49 14.36
N PRO A 49 0.19 -2.56 14.64
CA PRO A 49 0.70 -3.05 15.90
C PRO A 49 0.09 -2.27 17.08
N THR A 50 -0.33 -2.99 18.11
CA THR A 50 -0.92 -2.40 19.33
C THR A 50 0.13 -1.92 20.33
N GLN A 51 1.41 -1.98 19.94
CA GLN A 51 2.56 -1.61 20.76
C GLN A 51 3.53 -0.73 19.94
N PRO A 52 4.33 0.11 20.61
CA PRO A 52 5.41 0.84 19.94
C PRO A 52 6.39 -0.13 19.27
N CYS A 53 6.85 0.24 18.08
CA CYS A 53 7.84 -0.52 17.32
C CYS A 53 9.16 0.28 17.30
N PRO A 54 10.17 -0.12 18.09
CA PRO A 54 11.44 0.61 18.18
C PRO A 54 12.13 0.90 16.84
N GLY A 55 11.98 0.01 15.86
CA GLY A 55 12.53 0.17 14.51
C GLY A 55 11.52 0.64 13.46
N GLY A 56 10.33 1.06 13.89
CA GLY A 56 9.24 1.43 12.99
C GLY A 56 8.42 0.24 12.49
N ILE A 57 7.57 0.50 11.49
CA ILE A 57 6.63 -0.46 10.94
C ILE A 57 6.95 -0.69 9.46
N ARG A 58 7.03 -1.96 9.04
CA ARG A 58 7.03 -2.34 7.62
C ARG A 58 5.65 -2.88 7.25
N SER A 59 5.01 -2.27 6.25
CA SER A 59 3.77 -2.78 5.68
C SER A 59 4.07 -3.65 4.46
N ASN A 60 3.46 -4.83 4.39
CA ASN A 60 3.50 -5.72 3.25
C ASN A 60 2.08 -5.91 2.71
N VAL A 61 1.93 -5.78 1.40
CA VAL A 61 0.68 -5.99 0.67
C VAL A 61 0.85 -7.25 -0.16
N LEU A 62 0.04 -8.27 0.11
CA LEU A 62 0.12 -9.55 -0.58
C LEU A 62 -1.04 -9.63 -1.59
N TYR A 63 -0.69 -9.73 -2.86
CA TYR A 63 -1.65 -9.80 -3.95
C TYR A 63 -2.21 -11.21 -4.13
N PRO A 64 -3.50 -11.36 -4.50
CA PRO A 64 -4.03 -12.60 -5.06
C PRO A 64 -3.13 -13.12 -6.20
N THR A 65 -2.92 -14.43 -6.24
CA THR A 65 -2.04 -15.07 -7.24
C THR A 65 -2.79 -16.02 -8.17
N CYS A 66 -4.08 -16.25 -7.91
CA CYS A 66 -4.91 -17.19 -8.65
C CYS A 66 -5.90 -16.43 -9.54
N TRP A 67 -6.02 -16.83 -10.79
CA TRP A 67 -6.88 -16.22 -11.80
C TRP A 67 -7.99 -17.18 -12.23
N ASP A 68 -9.20 -16.65 -12.45
CA ASP A 68 -10.39 -17.41 -12.86
C ASP A 68 -10.31 -18.01 -14.27
N GLY A 69 -9.29 -17.65 -15.05
CA GLY A 69 -9.10 -18.12 -16.42
C GLY A 69 -10.07 -17.50 -17.43
N LYS A 70 -10.90 -16.54 -17.01
CA LYS A 70 -12.04 -16.03 -17.78
C LYS A 70 -12.03 -14.52 -17.93
N TYR A 71 -11.89 -13.77 -16.84
CA TYR A 71 -11.99 -12.31 -16.86
C TYR A 71 -10.64 -11.69 -16.56
N LEU A 72 -10.15 -10.82 -17.45
CA LEU A 72 -8.96 -10.02 -17.14
C LEU A 72 -9.23 -9.01 -16.03
N ASP A 73 -10.48 -8.56 -15.91
CA ASP A 73 -10.94 -7.68 -14.84
C ASP A 73 -12.46 -7.85 -14.70
N SER A 74 -12.92 -8.22 -13.51
CA SER A 74 -14.34 -8.40 -13.20
C SER A 74 -15.01 -7.03 -12.99
N PRO A 75 -16.34 -6.89 -13.11
CA PRO A 75 -17.01 -5.59 -12.90
C PRO A 75 -16.73 -4.93 -11.54
N ASN A 76 -16.34 -5.70 -10.54
CA ASN A 76 -15.97 -5.21 -9.21
C ASN A 76 -14.44 -5.18 -8.96
N HIS A 77 -13.64 -5.48 -9.98
CA HIS A 77 -12.17 -5.48 -9.96
C HIS A 77 -11.52 -6.45 -8.97
N LYS A 78 -12.26 -7.46 -8.48
CA LYS A 78 -11.82 -8.37 -7.41
C LYS A 78 -12.14 -9.84 -7.67
N ASP A 79 -13.34 -10.16 -8.16
CA ASP A 79 -13.81 -11.56 -8.27
C ASP A 79 -13.10 -12.43 -9.30
N HIS A 80 -12.37 -11.84 -10.23
CA HIS A 80 -11.61 -12.58 -11.23
C HIS A 80 -10.26 -13.10 -10.69
N VAL A 81 -9.88 -12.69 -9.48
CA VAL A 81 -8.67 -13.16 -8.79
C VAL A 81 -8.98 -13.68 -7.40
N ALA A 82 -8.18 -14.64 -6.94
CA ALA A 82 -8.30 -15.22 -5.61
C ALA A 82 -6.93 -15.46 -4.96
N TYR A 83 -6.94 -15.51 -3.63
CA TYR A 83 -5.82 -16.09 -2.89
C TYR A 83 -5.85 -17.61 -3.01
N PRO A 84 -4.70 -18.28 -2.84
CA PRO A 84 -4.65 -19.72 -2.66
C PRO A 84 -5.58 -20.22 -1.55
N THR A 85 -5.95 -21.49 -1.64
CA THR A 85 -6.87 -22.15 -0.68
C THR A 85 -6.41 -22.08 0.78
N GLY A 86 -5.09 -22.04 1.01
CA GLY A 86 -4.48 -21.86 2.34
C GLY A 86 -4.35 -20.40 2.81
N GLY A 87 -4.81 -19.43 2.02
CA GLY A 87 -4.59 -18.01 2.22
C GLY A 87 -3.52 -17.42 1.30
N PRO A 88 -3.19 -16.13 1.47
CA PRO A 88 -2.19 -15.45 0.66
C PRO A 88 -0.83 -16.17 0.68
N SER A 89 -0.21 -16.26 -0.50
CA SER A 89 1.16 -16.78 -0.65
C SER A 89 2.11 -15.98 0.23
N THR A 90 2.99 -16.66 0.95
CA THR A 90 3.98 -16.03 1.84
C THR A 90 5.35 -16.02 1.19
N PHE A 91 6.33 -15.39 1.85
CA PHE A 91 7.73 -15.39 1.39
C PHE A 91 8.29 -16.81 1.15
N LEU A 92 7.83 -17.82 1.90
CA LEU A 92 8.37 -19.18 1.89
C LEU A 92 7.54 -20.17 1.06
N SER A 93 6.34 -19.79 0.62
CA SER A 93 5.40 -20.73 0.02
C SER A 93 4.34 -20.04 -0.82
N THR A 94 4.18 -20.52 -2.05
CA THR A 94 3.00 -20.34 -2.89
C THR A 94 2.02 -21.49 -2.65
N GLY A 95 0.76 -21.14 -2.36
CA GLY A 95 -0.29 -22.13 -2.13
C GLY A 95 -0.98 -22.59 -3.42
N ASN A 96 -1.78 -23.66 -3.32
CA ASN A 96 -2.59 -24.13 -4.44
C ASN A 96 -3.81 -23.24 -4.66
N CYS A 97 -4.03 -22.88 -5.91
CA CYS A 97 -5.20 -22.13 -6.31
C CYS A 97 -6.52 -22.92 -6.17
N PRO A 98 -7.62 -22.26 -5.79
CA PRO A 98 -8.92 -22.92 -5.71
C PRO A 98 -9.38 -23.35 -7.11
N ALA A 99 -10.23 -24.36 -7.18
CA ALA A 99 -10.79 -24.85 -8.45
C ALA A 99 -11.55 -23.76 -9.24
N SER A 100 -12.05 -22.74 -8.57
CA SER A 100 -12.67 -21.57 -9.21
C SER A 100 -11.68 -20.64 -9.91
N HIS A 101 -10.38 -20.72 -9.56
CA HIS A 101 -9.31 -19.86 -10.08
C HIS A 101 -8.05 -20.66 -10.44
N PRO A 102 -8.13 -21.60 -11.40
CA PRO A 102 -7.06 -22.58 -11.61
C PRO A 102 -5.77 -22.01 -12.22
N GLY A 103 -5.76 -20.76 -12.69
CA GLY A 103 -4.59 -20.17 -13.36
C GLY A 103 -3.61 -19.50 -12.38
N ASP A 104 -2.33 -19.85 -12.47
CA ASP A 104 -1.27 -19.07 -11.82
C ASP A 104 -1.05 -17.75 -12.57
N CYS A 105 -1.07 -16.64 -11.83
CA CYS A 105 -0.99 -15.30 -12.41
C CYS A 105 0.45 -14.74 -12.31
N PRO A 106 1.19 -14.58 -13.42
CA PRO A 106 2.48 -13.90 -13.39
C PRO A 106 2.27 -12.41 -13.08
N PHE A 107 3.02 -11.90 -12.10
CA PHE A 107 2.90 -10.51 -11.66
C PHE A 107 3.68 -9.59 -12.61
N VAL A 108 2.99 -8.61 -13.22
CA VAL A 108 3.61 -7.57 -14.04
C VAL A 108 3.07 -6.23 -13.55
N LEU A 109 3.96 -5.28 -13.25
CA LEU A 109 3.53 -3.93 -12.87
C LEU A 109 2.86 -3.26 -14.08
N SER A 110 1.87 -2.41 -13.85
CA SER A 110 1.10 -1.74 -14.93
C SER A 110 1.95 -0.82 -15.82
N THR A 111 3.20 -0.54 -15.43
CA THR A 111 4.22 0.11 -16.24
C THR A 111 4.86 -0.82 -17.29
N GLY A 112 4.46 -2.09 -17.35
CA GLY A 112 5.12 -3.11 -18.16
C GLY A 112 6.46 -3.55 -17.57
N ASP A 113 6.80 -3.12 -16.35
CA ASP A 113 8.03 -3.49 -15.68
C ASP A 113 7.94 -4.93 -15.16
N THR A 114 8.71 -5.81 -15.80
CA THR A 114 8.88 -7.23 -15.42
C THR A 114 10.08 -7.45 -14.51
N THR A 115 10.88 -6.41 -14.26
CA THR A 115 12.10 -6.46 -13.44
C THR A 115 11.86 -6.00 -12.00
N GLY A 116 10.84 -5.18 -11.77
CA GLY A 116 10.45 -4.65 -10.46
C GLY A 116 11.14 -3.34 -10.06
N TYR A 117 12.09 -2.83 -10.85
CA TYR A 117 12.83 -1.60 -10.54
C TYR A 117 12.04 -0.30 -10.73
N GLY A 118 10.90 -0.33 -11.41
CA GLY A 118 9.98 0.80 -11.59
C GLY A 118 9.05 1.03 -10.39
N GLN A 119 9.08 0.14 -9.39
CA GLN A 119 8.31 0.31 -8.17
C GLN A 119 8.87 1.49 -7.35
N HIS A 120 8.10 2.57 -7.23
CA HIS A 120 8.40 3.71 -6.36
C HIS A 120 7.14 4.15 -5.62
N GLY A 121 7.32 4.79 -4.48
CA GLY A 121 6.24 5.37 -3.68
C GLY A 121 6.54 6.83 -3.42
N ASP A 122 5.65 7.72 -3.86
CA ASP A 122 5.78 9.13 -3.60
C ASP A 122 5.07 9.49 -2.29
N TYR A 123 5.77 10.24 -1.45
CA TYR A 123 5.19 10.86 -0.27
C TYR A 123 5.20 12.38 -0.46
N VAL A 124 4.03 12.93 -0.80
CA VAL A 124 3.91 14.35 -1.14
C VAL A 124 3.14 15.09 -0.04
N PHE A 125 3.80 16.08 0.57
CA PHE A 125 3.15 17.06 1.43
C PHE A 125 3.01 18.41 0.71
N GLY A 126 1.81 18.97 0.73
CA GLY A 126 1.52 20.27 0.12
C GLY A 126 1.94 21.45 1.00
N TRP A 127 3.24 21.74 1.07
CA TRP A 127 3.74 22.95 1.71
C TRP A 127 3.58 24.16 0.78
N LYS A 128 3.04 25.27 1.28
CA LYS A 128 2.87 26.49 0.48
C LYS A 128 4.16 27.31 0.47
N GLY A 129 4.77 27.49 -0.70
CA GLY A 129 5.98 28.29 -0.88
C GLY A 129 7.15 27.78 -0.04
N ASP A 130 7.82 28.66 0.68
CA ASP A 130 8.94 28.40 1.58
C ASP A 130 8.52 27.94 2.99
N ALA A 131 7.25 27.56 3.20
CA ALA A 131 6.75 27.15 4.53
C ALA A 131 7.53 25.97 5.13
N LEU A 132 7.91 24.98 4.30
CA LEU A 132 8.74 23.88 4.75
C LEU A 132 10.14 24.36 5.18
N GLN A 133 10.78 25.19 4.36
CA GLN A 133 12.13 25.69 4.65
C GLN A 133 12.12 26.50 5.95
N ARG A 134 11.16 27.44 6.12
CA ARG A 134 11.01 28.18 7.38
C ARG A 134 10.75 27.26 8.56
N ALA A 135 9.98 26.19 8.39
CA ALA A 135 9.74 25.22 9.46
C ALA A 135 11.04 24.51 9.85
N MET A 136 11.83 24.05 8.88
CA MET A 136 13.12 23.39 9.12
C MET A 136 14.17 24.32 9.73
N ASP A 137 14.22 25.58 9.28
CA ASP A 137 15.19 26.58 9.76
C ASP A 137 14.95 26.98 11.24
N VAL A 138 13.71 26.87 11.72
CA VAL A 138 13.31 27.25 13.09
C VAL A 138 12.93 26.05 13.97
N ALA A 139 12.91 24.84 13.41
CA ALA A 139 12.51 23.64 14.14
C ALA A 139 13.61 23.21 15.11
N ASN A 140 13.47 23.62 16.37
CA ASN A 140 14.20 23.02 17.47
C ASN A 140 13.38 21.86 18.09
N GLY A 141 12.90 20.97 17.22
CA GLY A 141 11.91 19.94 17.53
C GLY A 141 10.50 20.30 17.03
N CYS A 142 9.80 19.28 16.53
CA CYS A 142 8.42 19.35 16.09
C CYS A 142 7.59 18.36 16.92
N PHE A 143 6.43 18.79 17.40
CA PHE A 143 5.44 17.90 17.99
C PHE A 143 4.07 18.13 17.35
N ALA A 144 3.61 17.14 16.60
CA ALA A 144 2.39 17.21 15.79
C ALA A 144 2.37 18.42 14.85
N ALA A 145 1.41 19.33 14.98
CA ALA A 145 1.30 20.54 14.16
C ALA A 145 2.14 21.71 14.68
N ASP A 146 2.80 21.54 15.83
CA ASP A 146 3.59 22.59 16.48
C ASP A 146 5.07 22.39 16.14
N CYS A 147 5.58 23.25 15.27
CA CYS A 147 6.95 23.22 14.76
C CYS A 147 7.55 24.62 14.87
N GLY A 148 8.34 24.85 15.92
CA GLY A 148 8.92 26.17 16.21
C GLY A 148 7.85 27.27 16.30
N ASN A 149 7.98 28.33 15.49
CA ASN A 149 7.07 29.48 15.50
C ASN A 149 6.05 29.47 14.34
N GLN A 150 5.75 28.30 13.75
CA GLN A 150 4.82 28.24 12.63
C GLN A 150 3.38 28.56 13.06
N LYS A 151 2.64 29.29 12.23
CA LYS A 151 1.23 29.58 12.48
C LYS A 151 0.40 28.32 12.22
N THR A 152 -0.30 27.86 13.25
CA THR A 152 -1.29 26.78 13.14
C THR A 152 -2.66 27.35 12.75
N GLN A 153 -3.53 26.47 12.28
CA GLN A 153 -4.91 26.81 11.93
C GLN A 153 -5.85 25.70 12.40
N THR A 154 -7.13 26.03 12.59
CA THR A 154 -8.13 25.03 12.96
C THR A 154 -8.33 24.01 11.84
N ILE A 155 -8.67 22.77 12.21
CA ILE A 155 -8.95 21.69 11.24
C ILE A 155 -10.09 22.10 10.29
N GLU A 156 -11.11 22.79 10.79
CA GLU A 156 -12.19 23.33 9.94
C GLU A 156 -11.68 24.30 8.88
N SER A 157 -10.71 25.15 9.22
CA SER A 157 -10.08 26.05 8.26
C SER A 157 -9.20 25.29 7.26
N ALA A 158 -8.50 24.23 7.71
CA ALA A 158 -7.67 23.38 6.86
C ALA A 158 -8.49 22.60 5.82
N LYS A 159 -9.65 22.06 6.22
CA LYS A 159 -10.55 21.32 5.32
C LYS A 159 -11.11 22.15 4.15
N LYS A 160 -11.06 23.49 4.25
CA LYS A 160 -11.43 24.40 3.15
C LYS A 160 -10.38 24.45 2.04
N CYS A 161 -9.15 24.01 2.31
CA CYS A 161 -8.09 23.91 1.31
C CYS A 161 -8.31 22.66 0.44
N GLN A 162 -9.14 22.81 -0.60
CA GLN A 162 -9.35 21.78 -1.60
C GLN A 162 -8.52 22.11 -2.84
N ILE A 163 -7.60 21.21 -3.19
CA ILE A 163 -6.87 21.29 -4.46
C ILE A 163 -7.77 20.67 -5.53
N SER A 164 -8.06 21.42 -6.58
CA SER A 164 -8.74 20.88 -7.76
C SER A 164 -7.87 19.80 -8.40
N LYS A 165 -8.47 18.73 -8.92
CA LYS A 165 -7.75 17.66 -9.63
C LYS A 165 -6.78 18.27 -10.65
N LYS A 166 -5.48 18.17 -10.38
CA LYS A 166 -4.41 18.73 -11.23
C LYS A 166 -4.22 17.91 -12.50
N VAL A 167 -4.30 16.59 -12.35
CA VAL A 167 -4.30 15.64 -13.45
C VAL A 167 -5.75 15.28 -13.73
N LYS A 168 -6.23 15.60 -14.92
CA LYS A 168 -7.52 15.13 -15.45
C LYS A 168 -7.26 13.78 -16.12
N GLU A 169 -6.97 12.77 -15.32
CA GLU A 169 -6.96 11.39 -15.80
C GLU A 169 -8.30 10.75 -15.48
N GLU A 170 -8.81 9.98 -16.44
CA GLU A 170 -9.91 9.04 -16.20
C GLU A 170 -9.34 7.91 -15.33
N VAL A 171 -9.29 8.12 -14.01
CA VAL A 171 -8.93 7.07 -13.03
C VAL A 171 -10.00 5.97 -12.95
N ASP A 172 -11.19 6.27 -13.44
CA ASP A 172 -12.35 5.41 -13.41
C ASP A 172 -12.63 4.90 -14.83
N GLY A 173 -12.89 3.60 -14.96
CA GLY A 173 -13.16 2.96 -16.25
C GLY A 173 -12.01 2.13 -16.84
N TRP A 174 -12.23 1.68 -18.08
CA TRP A 174 -11.38 0.74 -18.79
C TRP A 174 -10.34 1.47 -19.64
N PHE A 175 -9.07 1.22 -19.36
CA PHE A 175 -7.99 1.66 -20.25
C PHE A 175 -7.84 0.70 -21.44
N THR A 176 -7.74 1.26 -22.65
CA THR A 176 -7.48 0.51 -23.88
C THR A 176 -6.01 0.11 -24.01
N THR A 177 -5.10 0.83 -23.34
CA THR A 177 -3.66 0.58 -23.30
C THR A 177 -3.11 0.87 -21.90
N LEU A 178 -1.98 0.26 -21.53
CA LEU A 178 -1.37 0.49 -20.23
C LEU A 178 -0.82 1.92 -20.16
N PRO A 179 -1.16 2.71 -19.10
CA PRO A 179 -0.62 4.04 -18.91
C PRO A 179 0.92 4.03 -18.91
N GLY A 180 1.54 4.88 -19.72
CA GLY A 180 3.00 4.99 -19.81
C GLY A 180 3.67 4.07 -20.83
N MET A 181 2.92 3.28 -21.59
CA MET A 181 3.46 2.55 -22.75
C MET A 181 3.21 3.34 -24.04
N ALA A 182 4.25 3.52 -24.85
CA ALA A 182 4.10 4.08 -26.20
C ALA A 182 3.26 3.12 -27.06
N MET A 183 2.36 3.67 -27.88
CA MET A 183 1.63 2.90 -28.90
C MET A 183 2.58 2.32 -29.95
#